data_AF-A0A9N9IGW8-F1
#
_entry.id   AF-A0A9N9IGW8-F1
#
_cell.length_a   1.000
_cell.length_b   1.000
_cell.length_c   1.000
_cell.angle_alpha   90.00
_cell.angle_beta   90.00
_cell.angle_gamma   90.00
#
_symmetry.space_group_name_H-M   'P 1'
#
loop_
_entity.id
_entity.type
_entity.pdbx_description
1 polymer ?
#
loop_
_entity_poly.entity_id
_entity_poly.type
_entity_poly.pdbx_seq_one_letter_code
_entity_poly.pdbx_strand_id
1 'polypeptide(L)'
;SALLLMTKEEAEELGVKPLARVVSYGDAATDPIDFTIAPSKALPVALKKAGLQISDISLFEFNEAFSVVSRANEQILGMDPNKTNIAGGAVALGHPIGSSGSRILVTLTHLLKPGQLGAAAICNGGGGASSIIIERL
;
A
#
# COMPACT_ATOMS: atom_id res chain seq x y z
N SER A 1 2.35 1.03 -15.16
CA SER A 1 1.01 1.31 -14.58
C SER A 1 0.76 2.81 -14.57
N ALA A 2 -0.50 3.24 -14.59
CA ALA A 2 -0.89 4.64 -14.51
C ALA A 2 -2.09 4.79 -13.58
N LEU A 3 -2.21 5.95 -12.94
CA LEU A 3 -3.31 6.33 -12.06
C LEU A 3 -3.77 7.72 -12.49
N LEU A 4 -5.07 7.94 -12.54
CA LEU A 4 -5.67 9.26 -12.69
C LEU A 4 -6.28 9.65 -11.34
N LEU A 5 -5.91 10.80 -10.81
CA LEU A 5 -6.43 11.32 -9.56
C LEU A 5 -7.21 12.60 -9.84
N MET A 6 -8.32 12.76 -9.13
CA MET A 6 -9.21 13.90 -9.22
C MET A 6 -9.75 14.22 -7.83
N THR A 7 -10.17 15.46 -7.62
CA THR A 7 -11.03 15.78 -6.48
C THR A 7 -12.40 15.11 -6.69
N LYS A 8 -13.15 14.94 -5.59
CA LYS A 8 -14.49 14.35 -5.68
C LYS A 8 -15.41 15.24 -6.52
N GLU A 9 -15.31 16.55 -6.30
CA GLU A 9 -16.14 17.58 -6.92
C GLU A 9 -15.94 17.58 -8.45
N GLU A 10 -14.70 17.52 -8.93
CA GLU A 10 -14.38 17.48 -10.36
C GLU A 10 -14.83 16.16 -11.00
N ALA A 11 -14.68 15.03 -10.30
CA ALA A 11 -15.14 13.74 -10.80
C ALA A 11 -16.67 13.71 -10.97
N GLU A 12 -17.41 14.35 -10.06
CA GLU A 12 -18.86 14.53 -10.14
C GLU A 12 -19.25 15.47 -11.29
N GLU A 13 -18.55 16.59 -11.46
CA GLU A 13 -18.78 17.56 -12.55
C GLU A 13 -18.59 16.92 -13.94
N LEU A 14 -17.53 16.13 -14.11
CA LEU A 14 -17.24 15.45 -15.38
C LEU A 14 -18.03 14.14 -15.57
N GLY A 15 -18.81 13.71 -14.57
CA GLY A 15 -19.60 12.48 -14.64
C GLY A 15 -18.78 11.19 -14.71
N VAL A 16 -17.52 11.21 -14.25
CA VAL A 16 -16.64 10.03 -14.23
C VAL A 16 -16.79 9.26 -12.93
N LYS A 17 -16.84 7.93 -13.00
CA LYS A 17 -17.04 7.08 -11.81
C LYS A 17 -15.71 6.86 -11.06
N PRO A 18 -15.57 7.33 -9.82
CA PRO A 18 -14.38 7.05 -9.01
C PRO A 18 -14.28 5.56 -8.67
N LEU A 19 -13.08 4.98 -8.74
CA LEU A 19 -12.84 3.58 -8.37
C LEU A 19 -12.45 3.42 -6.90
N ALA A 20 -11.64 4.33 -6.39
CA ALA A 20 -11.19 4.32 -5.00
C ALA A 20 -10.90 5.75 -4.57
N ARG A 21 -10.81 5.98 -3.25
CA ARG A 21 -10.31 7.22 -2.67
C ARG A 21 -9.06 6.98 -1.87
N VAL A 22 -8.15 7.96 -1.88
CA VAL A 22 -7.01 7.99 -0.96
C VAL A 22 -7.53 8.43 0.41
N VAL A 23 -7.31 7.61 1.43
CA VAL A 23 -7.72 7.88 2.81
C VAL A 23 -6.60 8.59 3.57
N SER A 24 -5.37 8.08 3.46
CA SER A 24 -4.20 8.66 4.10
C SER A 24 -2.92 8.12 3.47
N TYR A 25 -1.80 8.80 3.75
CA TYR A 25 -0.46 8.32 3.39
C TYR A 25 0.56 8.73 4.46
N GLY A 26 1.64 7.98 4.55
CA GLY A 26 2.71 8.20 5.51
C GLY A 26 4.03 7.67 5.01
N ASP A 27 5.09 8.39 5.36
CA ASP A 27 6.47 8.03 5.09
C ASP A 27 7.20 7.81 6.40
N ALA A 28 8.17 6.90 6.38
CA ALA A 28 9.08 6.70 7.48
C ALA A 28 10.45 6.26 6.95
N ALA A 29 11.46 6.36 7.80
CA ALA A 29 12.79 5.87 7.50
C ALA A 29 13.40 5.16 8.72
N THR A 30 14.39 4.32 8.43
CA THR A 30 15.29 3.66 9.36
C THR A 30 16.70 3.69 8.78
N ASP A 31 17.66 3.05 9.43
CA ASP A 31 19.02 2.95 8.90
C ASP A 31 19.03 2.36 7.48
N PRO A 32 19.89 2.84 6.57
CA PRO A 32 19.89 2.41 5.17
C PRO A 32 20.01 0.90 4.96
N ILE A 33 20.73 0.20 5.84
CA ILE A 33 20.90 -1.26 5.81
C ILE A 33 19.61 -2.01 6.17
N ASP A 34 18.73 -1.38 6.95
CA ASP A 34 17.49 -1.96 7.48
C ASP A 34 16.24 -1.54 6.67
N PHE A 35 16.43 -1.05 5.44
CA PHE A 35 15.33 -0.59 4.59
C PHE A 35 14.21 -1.63 4.40
N THR A 36 14.52 -2.93 4.54
CA THR A 36 13.56 -4.03 4.41
C THR A 36 12.47 -4.00 5.48
N ILE A 37 12.72 -3.39 6.64
CA ILE A 37 11.74 -3.24 7.73
C ILE A 37 11.15 -1.83 7.82
N ALA A 38 11.60 -0.88 6.99
CA ALA A 38 11.04 0.47 6.94
C ALA A 38 9.50 0.51 6.74
N PRO A 39 8.87 -0.39 5.95
CA PRO A 39 7.41 -0.44 5.82
C PRO A 39 6.66 -0.59 7.16
N SER A 40 7.22 -1.31 8.14
CA SER A 40 6.65 -1.46 9.49
C SER A 40 6.61 -0.15 10.28
N LYS A 41 7.36 0.87 9.84
CA LYS A 41 7.32 2.22 10.39
C LYS A 41 6.37 3.12 9.60
N ALA A 42 6.33 2.97 8.28
CA ALA A 42 5.50 3.81 7.41
C ALA A 42 3.99 3.50 7.53
N LEU A 43 3.61 2.21 7.57
CA LEU A 43 2.20 1.83 7.66
C LEU A 43 1.50 2.40 8.91
N PRO A 44 2.07 2.30 10.13
CA PRO A 44 1.49 2.92 11.32
C PRO A 44 1.28 4.44 11.20
N VAL A 45 2.13 5.15 10.46
CA VAL A 45 1.96 6.60 10.23
C VAL A 45 0.71 6.87 9.39
N ALA A 46 0.52 6.11 8.31
CA ALA A 46 -0.67 6.25 7.45
C ALA A 46 -1.96 5.85 8.19
N LEU A 47 -1.94 4.75 8.94
CA LEU A 47 -3.07 4.30 9.77
C LEU A 47 -3.44 5.34 10.83
N LYS A 48 -2.45 5.86 11.58
CA LYS A 48 -2.68 6.89 12.60
C LYS A 48 -3.30 8.15 12.03
N LYS A 49 -2.84 8.61 10.85
CA LYS A 49 -3.44 9.78 10.17
C LYS A 49 -4.90 9.55 9.77
N ALA A 50 -5.28 8.32 9.46
CA ALA A 50 -6.65 7.95 9.14
C ALA A 50 -7.51 7.62 10.38
N GLY A 51 -6.93 7.53 11.57
CA GLY A 51 -7.61 7.03 12.77
C GLY A 51 -7.99 5.55 12.68
N LEU A 52 -7.24 4.76 11.89
CA LEU A 52 -7.49 3.34 11.65
C LEU A 52 -6.51 2.45 12.41
N GLN A 53 -6.92 1.20 12.62
CA GLN A 53 -6.10 0.10 13.13
C GLN A 53 -5.73 -0.87 12.00
N ILE A 54 -4.70 -1.68 12.21
CA ILE A 54 -4.29 -2.73 11.25
C ILE A 54 -5.45 -3.69 10.97
N SER A 55 -6.28 -3.98 11.98
CA SER A 55 -7.45 -4.86 11.87
C SER A 55 -8.53 -4.35 10.91
N ASP A 56 -8.56 -3.05 10.63
CA ASP A 56 -9.54 -2.43 9.72
C ASP A 56 -9.18 -2.66 8.25
N ILE A 57 -7.94 -3.05 7.98
CA ILE A 57 -7.44 -3.28 6.62
C ILE A 57 -7.84 -4.67 6.13
N SER A 58 -8.48 -4.70 4.97
CA SER A 58 -8.96 -5.94 4.34
C SER A 58 -7.86 -6.67 3.58
N LEU A 59 -7.03 -5.93 2.83
CA LEU A 59 -5.93 -6.46 2.02
C LEU A 59 -4.69 -5.56 2.11
N PHE A 60 -3.51 -6.19 2.05
CA PHE A 60 -2.22 -5.52 2.07
C PHE A 60 -1.46 -5.82 0.78
N GLU A 61 -0.86 -4.79 0.19
CA GLU A 61 0.18 -4.95 -0.83
C GLU A 61 1.50 -4.39 -0.29
N PHE A 62 2.39 -5.28 0.11
CA PHE A 62 3.76 -4.94 0.49
C PHE A 62 4.69 -5.29 -0.65
N ASN A 63 5.37 -4.29 -1.22
CA ASN A 63 6.26 -4.52 -2.34
C ASN A 63 7.40 -5.47 -1.94
N GLU A 64 7.45 -6.63 -2.58
CA GLU A 64 8.43 -7.67 -2.33
C GLU A 64 9.75 -7.39 -3.07
N ALA A 65 10.47 -6.33 -2.67
CA ALA A 65 11.83 -6.12 -3.20
C ALA A 65 12.71 -7.36 -2.96
N PHE A 66 12.47 -8.02 -1.82
CA PHE A 66 12.91 -9.36 -1.47
C PHE A 66 11.80 -10.04 -0.68
N SER A 67 11.73 -11.37 -0.67
CA SER A 67 10.71 -12.11 0.11
C SER A 67 10.72 -11.77 1.61
N VAL A 68 11.90 -11.43 2.14
CA VAL A 68 12.07 -11.01 3.55
C VAL A 68 11.31 -9.73 3.88
N VAL A 69 11.12 -8.82 2.92
CA VAL A 69 10.39 -7.56 3.16
C VAL A 69 8.96 -7.89 3.57
N SER A 70 8.24 -8.71 2.82
CA SER A 70 6.86 -9.07 3.16
C SER A 70 6.80 -9.83 4.49
N ARG A 71 7.57 -10.91 4.63
CA ARG A 71 7.54 -11.78 5.82
C ARG A 71 7.93 -11.08 7.12
N ALA A 72 8.97 -10.24 7.09
CA ALA A 72 9.41 -9.52 8.29
C ALA A 72 8.36 -8.50 8.74
N ASN A 73 7.77 -7.75 7.81
CA ASN A 73 6.75 -6.77 8.15
C ASN A 73 5.44 -7.41 8.62
N GLU A 74 5.04 -8.56 8.07
CA GLU A 74 3.91 -9.35 8.59
C GLU A 74 4.12 -9.73 10.05
N GLN A 75 5.31 -10.21 10.41
CA GLN A 75 5.65 -10.58 11.79
C GLN A 75 5.68 -9.37 12.73
N ILE A 76 6.33 -8.28 12.33
CA ILE A 76 6.48 -7.06 13.15
C ILE A 76 5.11 -6.41 13.42
N LEU A 77 4.25 -6.39 12.41
CA LEU A 77 2.95 -5.71 12.48
C LEU A 77 1.79 -6.64 12.88
N GLY A 78 2.04 -7.94 13.01
CA GLY A 78 1.00 -8.94 13.29
C GLY A 78 -0.04 -9.06 12.18
N MET A 79 0.37 -8.92 10.92
CA MET A 79 -0.53 -9.04 9.77
C MET A 79 -0.82 -10.50 9.43
N ASP A 80 -2.03 -10.77 8.95
CA ASP A 80 -2.41 -12.08 8.41
C ASP A 80 -1.75 -12.29 7.04
N PRO A 81 -0.89 -13.31 6.87
CA PRO A 81 -0.26 -13.60 5.58
C PRO A 81 -1.27 -13.91 4.47
N ASN A 82 -2.47 -14.39 4.81
CA ASN A 82 -3.53 -14.67 3.82
C ASN A 82 -4.20 -13.41 3.28
N LYS A 83 -3.92 -12.23 3.86
CA LYS A 83 -4.40 -10.93 3.38
C LYS A 83 -3.32 -10.12 2.67
N THR A 84 -2.09 -10.63 2.59
CA THR A 84 -0.92 -9.91 2.07
C THR A 84 -0.52 -10.46 0.72
N ASN A 85 -0.43 -9.60 -0.30
CA ASN A 85 0.01 -9.94 -1.66
C ASN A 85 -0.74 -11.15 -2.26
N ILE A 86 -2.07 -11.20 -2.08
CA ILE A 86 -2.88 -12.39 -2.41
C ILE A 86 -2.89 -12.75 -3.91
N ALA A 87 -2.52 -11.80 -4.78
CA ALA A 87 -2.39 -11.99 -6.22
C ALA A 87 -0.92 -12.14 -6.67
N GLY A 88 -0.01 -12.41 -5.74
CA GLY A 88 1.43 -12.41 -5.95
C GLY A 88 2.05 -11.01 -5.86
N GLY A 89 3.36 -10.95 -5.62
CA GLY A 89 4.10 -9.70 -5.50
C GLY A 89 5.31 -9.61 -6.42
N ALA A 90 6.18 -8.66 -6.13
CA ALA A 90 7.33 -8.31 -6.97
C ALA A 90 8.34 -9.45 -7.17
N VAL A 91 8.39 -10.45 -6.28
CA VAL A 91 9.24 -11.64 -6.46
C VAL A 91 8.80 -12.45 -7.68
N ALA A 92 7.48 -12.56 -7.91
CA ALA A 92 6.93 -13.30 -9.04
C ALA A 92 6.67 -12.41 -10.27
N LEU A 93 6.15 -11.20 -10.04
CA LEU A 93 5.68 -10.29 -11.10
C LEU A 93 6.77 -9.34 -11.62
N GLY A 94 7.94 -9.32 -10.97
CA GLY A 94 9.03 -8.40 -11.24
C GLY A 94 8.85 -7.03 -10.58
N HIS A 95 9.96 -6.28 -10.54
CA HIS A 95 10.05 -5.00 -9.85
C HIS A 95 10.63 -3.88 -10.75
N PRO A 96 9.85 -3.34 -11.71
CA PRO A 96 10.21 -2.10 -12.36
C PRO A 96 10.13 -0.96 -11.34
N ILE A 97 11.28 -0.53 -10.83
CA ILE A 97 11.44 0.26 -9.59
C ILE A 97 10.47 1.45 -9.54
N GLY A 98 10.48 2.32 -10.56
CA GLY A 98 9.62 3.51 -10.61
C GLY A 98 8.13 3.23 -10.83
N SER A 99 7.75 2.04 -11.32
CA SER A 99 6.34 1.70 -11.59
C SER A 99 5.70 0.91 -10.46
N SER A 100 6.47 0.31 -9.55
CA SER A 100 5.93 -0.68 -8.60
C SER A 100 4.99 -0.05 -7.57
N GLY A 101 5.24 1.19 -7.13
CA GLY A 101 4.34 1.91 -6.23
C GLY A 101 2.95 2.16 -6.82
N SER A 102 2.86 2.56 -8.10
CA SER A 102 1.55 2.70 -8.76
C SER A 102 0.94 1.34 -9.11
N ARG A 103 1.75 0.33 -9.42
CA ARG A 103 1.29 -1.03 -9.71
C ARG A 103 0.54 -1.63 -8.52
N ILE A 104 1.12 -1.61 -7.32
CA ILE A 104 0.49 -2.21 -6.13
C ILE A 104 -0.83 -1.52 -5.76
N LEU A 105 -0.94 -0.21 -6.00
CA LEU A 105 -2.19 0.53 -5.86
C LEU A 105 -3.26 0.10 -6.86
N VAL A 106 -2.88 -0.09 -8.13
CA VAL A 106 -3.78 -0.63 -9.16
C VAL A 106 -4.25 -2.02 -8.76
N THR A 107 -3.35 -2.89 -8.31
CA THR A 107 -3.69 -4.24 -7.83
C THR A 107 -4.71 -4.18 -6.68
N LEU A 108 -4.45 -3.41 -5.61
CA LEU A 108 -5.40 -3.25 -4.51
C LEU A 108 -6.77 -2.74 -4.97
N THR A 109 -6.78 -1.71 -5.81
CA THR A 109 -8.03 -1.10 -6.30
C THR A 109 -8.94 -2.12 -7.00
N HIS A 110 -8.36 -3.10 -7.69
CA HIS A 110 -9.12 -4.12 -8.41
C HIS A 110 -9.44 -5.37 -7.57
N LEU A 111 -8.68 -5.64 -6.51
CA LEU A 111 -8.92 -6.78 -5.60
C LEU A 111 -9.92 -6.45 -4.49
N LEU A 112 -9.93 -5.21 -4.00
CA LEU A 112 -10.84 -4.76 -2.95
C LEU A 112 -12.29 -4.73 -3.45
N LYS A 113 -13.23 -5.08 -2.56
CA LYS A 113 -14.67 -4.90 -2.75
C LYS A 113 -15.11 -3.51 -2.28
N PRO A 114 -16.22 -2.94 -2.80
CA PRO A 114 -16.74 -1.66 -2.33
C PRO A 114 -16.87 -1.59 -0.81
N GLY A 115 -16.41 -0.49 -0.21
CA GLY A 115 -16.33 -0.25 1.24
C GLY A 115 -15.11 -0.86 1.94
N GLN A 116 -14.28 -1.65 1.25
CA GLN A 116 -13.07 -2.23 1.86
C GLN A 116 -11.89 -1.26 1.82
N LEU A 117 -11.14 -1.27 2.92
CA LEU A 117 -9.86 -0.56 3.05
C LEU A 117 -8.70 -1.48 2.65
N GLY A 118 -7.75 -0.94 1.89
CA GLY A 118 -6.50 -1.60 1.57
C GLY A 118 -5.30 -0.72 1.90
N ALA A 119 -4.19 -1.36 2.26
CA ALA A 119 -2.95 -0.69 2.57
C ALA A 119 -1.84 -1.14 1.62
N ALA A 120 -1.19 -0.18 0.96
CA ALA A 120 0.03 -0.44 0.19
C ALA A 120 1.24 0.06 0.98
N ALA A 121 2.36 -0.65 0.92
CA ALA A 121 3.63 -0.19 1.49
C ALA A 121 4.81 -0.61 0.61
N ILE A 122 5.76 0.29 0.42
CA ILE A 122 6.93 0.07 -0.43
C ILE A 122 8.17 0.64 0.24
N CYS A 123 9.20 -0.18 0.40
CA CYS A 123 10.52 0.27 0.82
C CYS A 123 11.27 0.92 -0.35
N ASN A 124 12.17 1.85 -0.05
CA ASN A 124 13.08 2.45 -1.01
C ASN A 124 14.53 2.38 -0.51
N GLY A 125 15.46 2.27 -1.46
CA GLY A 125 16.89 2.32 -1.15
C GLY A 125 17.24 3.58 -0.35
N GLY A 126 18.14 3.45 0.63
CA GLY A 126 18.48 4.53 1.56
C GLY A 126 17.71 4.48 2.89
N GLY A 127 16.92 3.44 3.16
CA GLY A 127 16.29 3.21 4.46
C GLY A 127 14.85 3.70 4.59
N GLY A 128 14.26 4.23 3.51
CA GLY A 128 12.91 4.78 3.54
C GLY A 128 11.81 3.77 3.21
N ALA A 129 10.58 4.13 3.54
CA ALA A 129 9.38 3.53 2.99
C ALA A 129 8.22 4.53 2.95
N SER A 130 7.33 4.31 1.98
CA SER A 130 6.05 5.01 1.86
C SER A 130 4.91 4.02 2.03
N SER A 131 3.83 4.44 2.67
CA SER A 131 2.58 3.70 2.78
C SER A 131 1.38 4.58 2.47
N ILE A 132 0.37 3.98 1.85
CA ILE A 132 -0.87 4.64 1.43
C ILE A 132 -2.05 3.73 1.75
N ILE A 133 -3.09 4.32 2.32
CA ILE A 133 -4.38 3.67 2.59
C ILE A 133 -5.37 4.15 1.54
N ILE A 134 -6.05 3.21 0.90
CA ILE A 134 -7.14 3.50 -0.04
C ILE A 134 -8.41 2.79 0.41
N GLU A 135 -9.55 3.36 0.04
CA GLU A 135 -10.85 2.73 0.18
C GLU A 135 -11.47 2.53 -1.19
N ARG A 136 -11.97 1.32 -1.44
CA ARG A 136 -12.71 1.01 -2.67
C ARG A 136 -14.12 1.60 -2.58
N LEU A 137 -14.52 2.38 -3.59
CA LEU A 137 -15.82 3.04 -3.65
C LEU A 137 -16.94 2.19 -4.26
#